data_AF-A0A7R9MJK6-F1
#
_entry.id   AF-A0A7R9MJK6-F1
#
_cell.length_a   1.000
_cell.length_b   1.000
_cell.length_c   1.000
_cell.angle_alpha   90.00
_cell.angle_beta   90.00
_cell.angle_gamma   90.00
#
_symmetry.space_group_name_H-M   'P 1'
#
loop_
_entity.id
_entity.type
_entity.pdbx_description
1 polymer ?
#
loop_
_entity_poly.entity_id
_entity_poly.type
_entity_poly.pdbx_seq_one_letter_code
_entity_poly.pdbx_strand_id
1 'polypeptide(L)'
;EKLDVYPSLTFLVELQTNLENSGKYELDLNSLPQLPALDNYEFTFGFIGINITGEQWSQTLWSKPTPLGWYMRPYWIKEYGHNWSERFCRNWFNRESELDRFAITVFRCPCTMTQSERDRGRFAPDLQCNVIDKKCDTLHHGALHCVRTARPSIGGSGQTCCYDDYGELLQTADTMYGGRPSRAFVYGKHPFKQRVMVPTLSYWLYDIMPFFYCCKWAPGQENSKTCQMMNYWRTSQDCSSYQTPGVATVYGDPHILTFDRYNYTFNGKGEFVLVHTDNPVHKLDIHGRFEQMPNLNGTHLTAVAIRDNISSIVEFRLRPVAARWDFQLYLFGDKE
;
A
#
# COMPACT_ATOMS: atom_id res chain seq x y z
N GLU A 1 6.76 11.40 33.60
CA GLU A 1 7.46 10.66 32.52
C GLU A 1 7.13 11.30 31.18
N LYS A 2 8.14 11.61 30.36
CA LYS A 2 7.88 11.95 28.95
C LYS A 2 7.42 10.66 28.29
N LEU A 3 6.14 10.55 27.94
CA LEU A 3 5.65 9.52 27.03
C LEU A 3 6.49 9.63 25.77
N ASP A 4 7.35 8.66 25.53
CA ASP A 4 8.11 8.58 24.30
C ASP A 4 7.10 8.25 23.19
N VAL A 5 6.72 9.27 22.41
CA VAL A 5 5.63 9.19 21.42
C VAL A 5 6.06 8.41 20.16
N TYR A 6 7.29 7.89 20.15
CA TYR A 6 7.90 7.25 19.00
C TYR A 6 7.67 5.73 19.00
N PRO A 7 7.41 5.14 17.82
CA PRO A 7 7.33 3.69 17.69
C PRO A 7 8.69 3.06 18.06
N SER A 8 8.67 2.07 18.94
CA SER A 8 9.83 1.28 19.32
C SER A 8 9.59 -0.20 19.05
N LEU A 9 10.66 -0.94 18.80
CA LEU A 9 10.62 -2.40 18.68
C LEU A 9 11.01 -3.02 20.02
N THR A 10 10.19 -3.97 20.48
CA THR A 10 10.46 -4.75 21.69
C THR A 10 11.02 -6.11 21.29
N PHE A 11 12.20 -6.45 21.81
CA PHE A 11 12.72 -7.80 21.69
C PHE A 11 11.95 -8.73 22.64
N LEU A 12 11.42 -9.83 22.10
CA LEU A 12 10.59 -10.76 22.87
C LEU A 12 11.40 -11.95 23.40
N VAL A 13 12.04 -12.68 22.50
CA VAL A 13 12.72 -13.92 22.83
C VAL A 13 13.72 -14.29 21.73
N GLU A 14 14.77 -14.99 22.11
CA GLU A 14 15.66 -15.67 21.17
C GLU A 14 15.12 -17.07 20.91
N LEU A 15 14.78 -17.39 19.65
CA LEU A 15 14.14 -18.67 19.31
C LEU A 15 15.13 -19.84 19.31
N GLN A 16 16.36 -19.62 18.82
CA GLN A 16 17.44 -20.60 18.69
C GLN A 16 18.79 -19.88 18.67
N THR A 17 19.84 -20.59 19.10
CA THR A 17 21.24 -20.11 19.10
C THR A 17 22.16 -21.11 18.43
N ASN A 18 23.35 -20.65 18.00
CA ASN A 18 24.43 -21.49 17.49
C ASN A 18 24.01 -22.41 16.32
N LEU A 19 23.15 -21.92 15.44
CA LEU A 19 22.71 -22.67 14.26
C LEU A 19 23.77 -22.62 13.17
N GLU A 20 24.07 -23.78 12.57
CA GLU A 20 24.89 -23.84 11.36
C GLU A 20 24.09 -23.31 10.15
N ASN A 21 24.74 -22.51 9.30
CA ASN A 21 24.11 -21.99 8.09
C ASN A 21 24.07 -23.06 6.99
N SER A 22 23.05 -23.92 7.05
CA SER A 22 22.73 -24.92 6.02
C SER A 22 21.80 -24.38 4.91
N GLY A 23 21.50 -23.08 4.91
CA GLY A 23 20.59 -22.42 3.96
C GLY A 23 19.09 -22.58 4.26
N LYS A 24 18.69 -23.53 5.10
CA LYS A 24 17.31 -23.72 5.56
C LYS A 24 17.27 -24.20 7.00
N TYR A 25 16.40 -23.61 7.81
CA TYR A 25 16.13 -24.07 9.17
C TYR A 25 14.62 -24.20 9.38
N GLU A 26 14.18 -25.35 9.92
CA GLU A 26 12.79 -25.58 10.29
C GLU A 26 12.65 -25.48 11.82
N LEU A 27 11.80 -24.57 12.28
CA LEU A 27 11.51 -24.39 13.70
C LEU A 27 10.50 -25.45 14.16
N ASP A 28 10.86 -26.25 15.16
CA ASP A 28 9.90 -27.07 15.89
C ASP A 28 9.09 -26.18 16.85
N LEU A 29 7.80 -26.05 16.58
CA LEU A 29 6.89 -25.22 17.36
C LEU A 29 6.62 -25.79 18.76
N ASN A 30 6.89 -27.09 18.98
CA ASN A 30 6.68 -27.73 20.28
C ASN A 30 7.86 -27.50 21.24
N SER A 31 9.04 -27.17 20.71
CA SER A 31 10.27 -26.98 21.48
C SER A 31 10.66 -25.51 21.63
N LEU A 32 9.72 -24.58 21.46
CA LEU A 32 10.01 -23.15 21.53
C LEU A 32 10.29 -22.71 22.97
N PRO A 33 11.23 -21.77 23.16
CA PRO A 33 11.52 -21.22 24.48
C PRO A 33 10.29 -20.53 25.05
N GLN A 34 10.14 -20.58 26.37
CA GLN A 34 9.07 -19.85 27.04
C GLN A 34 9.35 -18.35 26.99
N LEU A 35 8.33 -17.57 26.63
CA LEU A 35 8.38 -16.13 26.79
C LEU A 35 8.65 -15.76 28.26
N PRO A 36 9.55 -14.79 28.50
CA PRO A 36 9.63 -14.13 29.79
C PRO A 36 8.25 -13.57 30.19
N ALA A 37 8.01 -13.42 31.48
CA ALA A 37 6.81 -12.72 31.93
C ALA A 37 6.81 -11.31 31.33
N LEU A 38 5.83 -11.04 30.47
CA LEU A 38 5.63 -9.74 29.84
C LEU A 38 4.65 -8.92 30.65
N ASP A 39 4.88 -7.61 30.72
CA ASP A 39 3.92 -6.65 31.29
C ASP A 39 2.63 -6.57 30.45
N ASN A 40 2.71 -6.91 29.15
CA ASN A 40 1.58 -6.92 28.24
C ASN A 40 1.68 -8.05 27.19
N TYR A 41 0.65 -8.90 27.08
CA TYR A 41 0.56 -9.97 26.08
C TYR A 41 -0.18 -9.55 24.79
N GLU A 42 -0.47 -8.27 24.59
CA GLU A 42 -1.17 -7.73 23.41
C GLU A 42 -0.29 -7.60 22.14
N PHE A 43 0.92 -8.18 22.12
CA PHE A 43 1.75 -8.24 20.90
C PHE A 43 1.10 -9.15 19.85
N THR A 44 0.46 -8.56 18.84
CA THR A 44 -0.32 -9.28 17.82
C THR A 44 0.49 -9.68 16.59
N PHE A 45 1.51 -8.89 16.23
CA PHE A 45 2.43 -9.18 15.11
C PHE A 45 3.85 -8.75 15.46
N GLY A 46 4.82 -9.25 14.71
CA GLY A 46 6.22 -8.96 14.91
C GLY A 46 7.07 -9.42 13.75
N PHE A 47 8.37 -9.54 14.00
CA PHE A 47 9.37 -9.91 13.02
C PHE A 47 10.23 -11.03 13.57
N ILE A 48 10.69 -11.90 12.68
CA ILE A 48 11.73 -12.89 12.97
C ILE A 48 13.01 -12.34 12.37
N GLY A 49 14.05 -12.21 13.19
CA GLY A 49 15.37 -11.75 12.77
C GLY A 49 16.37 -12.89 12.84
N ILE A 50 17.18 -13.06 11.80
CA ILE A 50 18.37 -13.92 11.83
C ILE A 50 19.57 -13.02 12.03
N ASN A 51 20.25 -13.19 13.16
CA ASN A 51 21.42 -12.41 13.53
C ASN A 51 22.69 -13.23 13.33
N ILE A 52 23.71 -12.61 12.71
CA ILE A 52 24.98 -13.26 12.38
C ILE A 52 26.06 -12.95 13.43
N THR A 53 25.99 -11.78 14.07
CA THR A 53 27.03 -11.27 14.98
C THR A 53 26.78 -11.63 16.44
N GLY A 54 25.55 -12.05 16.78
CA GLY A 54 25.11 -12.28 18.17
C GLY A 54 24.88 -11.00 18.96
N GLU A 55 25.11 -9.83 18.36
CA GLU A 55 24.85 -8.52 18.98
C GLU A 55 23.48 -8.01 18.57
N GLN A 56 22.63 -7.69 19.54
CA GLN A 56 21.24 -7.29 19.30
C GLN A 56 21.16 -6.09 18.33
N TRP A 57 20.30 -6.19 17.32
CA TRP A 57 20.08 -5.17 16.27
C TRP A 57 21.24 -4.94 15.29
N SER A 58 22.36 -5.66 15.44
CA SER A 58 23.48 -5.63 14.50
C SER A 58 23.28 -6.68 13.40
N GLN A 59 23.55 -6.30 12.15
CA GLN A 59 23.57 -7.19 10.96
C GLN A 59 22.46 -8.26 10.92
N THR A 60 21.22 -7.86 11.23
CA THR A 60 20.09 -8.80 11.32
C THR A 60 19.29 -8.80 10.01
N LEU A 61 19.07 -10.00 9.47
CA LEU A 61 18.15 -10.22 8.36
C LEU A 61 16.73 -10.39 8.90
N TRP A 62 15.83 -9.45 8.58
CA TRP A 62 14.47 -9.43 9.08
C TRP A 62 13.48 -10.09 8.12
N SER A 63 12.54 -10.84 8.68
CA SER A 63 11.37 -11.32 7.96
C SER A 63 10.44 -10.17 7.58
N LYS A 64 9.44 -10.47 6.75
CA LYS A 64 8.24 -9.62 6.66
C LYS A 64 7.52 -9.61 8.01
N PRO A 65 6.70 -8.58 8.31
CA PRO A 65 5.85 -8.63 9.48
C PRO A 65 4.98 -9.88 9.41
N THR A 66 4.84 -10.56 10.56
CA THR A 66 4.18 -11.86 10.67
C THR A 66 3.26 -11.85 11.89
N PRO A 67 2.03 -12.40 11.80
CA PRO A 67 1.17 -12.54 12.96
C PRO A 67 1.85 -13.39 14.02
N LEU A 68 1.88 -12.96 15.28
CA LEU A 68 2.52 -13.72 16.36
C LEU A 68 1.66 -14.85 16.91
N GLY A 69 0.49 -15.12 16.31
CA GLY A 69 -0.42 -16.17 16.77
C GLY A 69 0.17 -17.59 16.74
N TRP A 70 1.20 -17.86 15.92
CA TRP A 70 1.90 -19.15 15.95
C TRP A 70 2.70 -19.36 17.26
N TYR A 71 3.12 -18.28 17.91
CA TYR A 71 3.92 -18.33 19.15
C TYR A 71 3.14 -17.91 20.39
N MET A 72 2.38 -16.81 20.29
CA MET A 72 1.68 -16.17 21.42
C MET A 72 0.37 -16.87 21.79
N ARG A 73 -0.18 -17.75 20.93
CA ARG A 73 -1.49 -18.38 21.16
C ARG A 73 -1.62 -19.11 22.50
N PRO A 74 -0.66 -19.93 22.98
CA PRO A 74 -0.76 -20.56 24.30
C PRO A 74 -0.87 -19.54 25.44
N TYR A 75 -0.14 -18.43 25.34
CA TYR A 75 -0.18 -17.33 26.30
C TYR A 75 -1.51 -16.60 26.28
N TRP A 76 -2.05 -16.31 25.09
CA TRP A 76 -3.37 -15.71 24.96
C TRP A 76 -4.48 -16.60 25.53
N ILE A 77 -4.38 -17.93 25.35
CA ILE A 77 -5.34 -18.86 25.95
C ILE A 77 -5.24 -18.84 27.48
N LYS A 78 -4.02 -18.79 28.04
CA LYS A 78 -3.81 -18.73 29.48
C LYS A 78 -4.36 -17.45 30.10
N GLU A 79 -4.10 -16.30 29.48
CA GLU A 79 -4.48 -14.98 30.02
C GLU A 79 -5.93 -14.58 29.71
N TYR A 80 -6.41 -14.89 28.50
CA TYR A 80 -7.71 -14.41 28.00
C TYR A 80 -8.74 -15.52 27.76
N GLY A 81 -8.37 -16.79 27.92
CA GLY A 81 -9.22 -17.95 27.67
C GLY A 81 -9.31 -18.35 26.20
N HIS A 82 -10.08 -19.40 25.90
CA HIS A 82 -10.22 -19.94 24.55
C HIS A 82 -10.86 -18.98 23.54
N ASN A 83 -11.62 -17.98 23.99
CA ASN A 83 -12.28 -16.97 23.15
C ASN A 83 -11.46 -15.67 23.00
N TRP A 84 -10.13 -15.74 23.15
CA TRP A 84 -9.23 -14.59 23.08
C TRP A 84 -9.36 -13.82 21.74
N SER A 85 -9.57 -14.52 20.62
CA SER A 85 -9.66 -13.89 19.29
C SER A 85 -10.92 -13.03 19.16
N GLU A 86 -12.05 -13.52 19.67
CA GLU A 86 -13.29 -12.74 19.76
C GLU A 86 -13.12 -11.52 20.67
N ARG A 87 -12.44 -11.67 21.81
CA ARG A 87 -12.15 -10.54 22.71
C ARG A 87 -11.28 -9.48 22.02
N PHE A 88 -10.25 -9.89 21.29
CA PHE A 88 -9.41 -8.96 20.52
C PHE A 88 -10.22 -8.25 19.45
N CYS A 89 -11.10 -8.98 18.74
CA CYS A 89 -12.00 -8.40 17.75
C CYS A 89 -12.94 -7.36 18.35
N ARG A 90 -13.61 -7.68 19.46
CA ARG A 90 -14.52 -6.75 20.15
C ARG A 90 -13.78 -5.51 20.64
N ASN A 91 -12.59 -5.67 21.23
CA ASN A 91 -11.77 -4.54 21.68
C ASN A 91 -11.34 -3.63 20.53
N TRP A 92 -10.95 -4.20 19.39
CA TRP A 92 -10.66 -3.42 18.18
C TRP A 92 -11.91 -2.70 17.65
N PHE A 93 -13.03 -3.41 17.55
CA PHE A 93 -14.29 -2.86 17.05
C PHE A 93 -14.78 -1.67 17.89
N ASN A 94 -14.69 -1.78 19.22
CA ASN A 94 -15.06 -0.71 20.14
C ASN A 94 -14.13 0.49 19.99
N ARG A 95 -12.80 0.27 19.86
CA ARG A 95 -11.84 1.36 19.61
C ARG A 95 -12.11 2.08 18.29
N GLU A 96 -12.47 1.36 17.24
CA GLU A 96 -12.84 1.98 15.95
C GLU A 96 -14.05 2.91 16.05
N SER A 97 -14.97 2.65 16.99
CA SER A 97 -16.14 3.51 17.21
C SER A 97 -15.81 4.89 17.78
N GLU A 98 -14.66 5.02 18.45
CA GLU A 98 -14.16 6.27 19.03
C GLU A 98 -13.28 7.07 18.05
N LEU A 99 -12.97 6.49 16.90
CA LEU A 99 -12.09 7.09 15.88
C LEU A 99 -12.90 7.74 14.75
N ASP A 100 -12.19 8.52 13.94
CA ASP A 100 -12.73 9.16 12.76
C ASP A 100 -13.14 8.12 11.69
N ARG A 101 -14.19 8.47 10.93
CA ARG A 101 -14.68 7.68 9.80
C ARG A 101 -13.81 7.92 8.57
N PHE A 102 -12.62 7.34 8.53
CA PHE A 102 -11.65 7.57 7.46
C PHE A 102 -12.07 7.01 6.09
N ALA A 103 -12.90 5.96 6.05
CA ALA A 103 -13.25 5.24 4.83
C ALA A 103 -13.96 6.13 3.78
N ILE A 104 -14.59 7.25 4.18
CA ILE A 104 -15.20 8.19 3.25
C ILE A 104 -14.18 9.06 2.49
N THR A 105 -12.93 9.11 2.96
CA THR A 105 -11.86 9.96 2.43
C THR A 105 -10.97 9.26 1.40
N VAL A 106 -11.14 7.94 1.22
CA VAL A 106 -10.32 7.12 0.33
C VAL A 106 -10.85 7.17 -1.10
N PHE A 107 -10.00 6.88 -2.08
CA PHE A 107 -10.44 6.77 -3.47
C PHE A 107 -11.42 5.59 -3.65
N ARG A 108 -12.44 5.80 -4.49
CA ARG A 108 -13.42 4.76 -4.86
C ARG A 108 -12.77 3.73 -5.76
N CYS A 109 -13.12 2.45 -5.55
CA CYS A 109 -12.58 1.38 -6.36
C CYS A 109 -13.16 1.43 -7.78
N PRO A 110 -12.32 1.29 -8.83
CA PRO A 110 -12.80 1.07 -10.19
C PRO A 110 -13.65 -0.19 -10.27
N CYS A 111 -14.71 -0.20 -11.09
CA CYS A 111 -15.60 -1.36 -11.22
C CYS A 111 -14.88 -2.56 -11.83
N THR A 112 -13.98 -2.32 -12.78
CA THR A 112 -13.27 -3.40 -13.50
C THR A 112 -11.77 -3.27 -13.38
N MET A 113 -11.08 -4.41 -13.49
CA MET A 113 -9.62 -4.50 -13.47
C MET A 113 -9.01 -3.59 -14.56
N THR A 114 -9.56 -3.59 -15.77
CA THR A 114 -9.10 -2.73 -16.87
C THR A 114 -9.21 -1.24 -16.55
N GLN A 115 -10.27 -0.81 -15.84
CA GLN A 115 -10.35 0.58 -15.40
C GLN A 115 -9.22 0.91 -14.42
N SER A 116 -8.93 0.00 -13.49
CA SER A 116 -7.85 0.20 -12.51
C SER A 116 -6.46 0.30 -13.16
N GLU A 117 -6.19 -0.51 -14.19
CA GLU A 117 -4.92 -0.49 -14.93
C GLU A 117 -4.70 0.81 -15.72
N ARG A 118 -5.80 1.44 -16.13
CA ARG A 118 -5.79 2.74 -16.82
C ARG A 118 -5.72 3.92 -15.85
N ASP A 119 -6.16 3.74 -14.61
CA ASP A 119 -6.15 4.75 -13.55
C ASP A 119 -4.81 4.81 -12.80
N ARG A 120 -3.75 4.94 -13.60
CA ARG A 120 -2.37 5.02 -13.10
C ARG A 120 -2.19 6.32 -12.33
N GLY A 121 -1.58 6.23 -11.16
CA GLY A 121 -1.31 7.37 -10.29
C GLY A 121 -2.29 7.51 -9.13
N ARG A 122 -3.57 7.14 -9.29
CA ARG A 122 -4.45 6.88 -8.13
C ARG A 122 -4.24 5.48 -7.59
N PHE A 123 -4.10 4.50 -8.47
CA PHE A 123 -3.91 3.11 -8.13
C PHE A 123 -2.59 2.56 -8.67
N ALA A 124 -2.04 1.56 -7.98
CA ALA A 124 -0.86 0.80 -8.36
C ALA A 124 -1.07 -0.68 -7.98
N PRO A 125 -0.49 -1.63 -8.73
CA PRO A 125 -0.59 -3.06 -8.41
C PRO A 125 -0.14 -3.38 -6.97
N ASP A 126 -0.87 -4.27 -6.30
CA ASP A 126 -0.45 -4.80 -5.01
C ASP A 126 0.70 -5.81 -5.19
N LEU A 127 1.83 -5.57 -4.52
CA LEU A 127 2.99 -6.46 -4.55
C LEU A 127 2.73 -7.84 -3.93
N GLN A 128 1.63 -7.99 -3.18
CA GLN A 128 1.24 -9.27 -2.57
C GLN A 128 0.10 -9.97 -3.29
N CYS A 129 -0.57 -9.31 -4.25
CA CYS A 129 -1.61 -9.95 -5.05
C CYS A 129 -1.72 -9.24 -6.41
N ASN A 130 -1.03 -9.78 -7.41
CA ASN A 130 -1.05 -9.28 -8.77
C ASN A 130 -0.90 -10.42 -9.77
N VAL A 131 -1.10 -10.12 -11.06
CA VAL A 131 -1.10 -11.13 -12.14
C VAL A 131 0.27 -11.78 -12.38
N ILE A 132 1.35 -11.16 -11.89
CA ILE A 132 2.73 -11.63 -12.04
C ILE A 132 3.09 -12.58 -10.89
N ASP A 133 2.97 -12.10 -9.64
CA ASP A 133 3.35 -12.86 -8.45
C ASP A 133 2.29 -13.90 -8.04
N LYS A 134 1.01 -13.61 -8.29
CA LYS A 134 -0.17 -14.44 -7.94
C LYS A 134 -0.25 -14.90 -6.48
N LYS A 135 0.28 -14.12 -5.52
CA LYS A 135 0.34 -14.48 -4.09
C LYS A 135 -0.92 -14.10 -3.29
N CYS A 136 -2.09 -14.19 -3.90
CA CYS A 136 -3.34 -13.62 -3.38
C CYS A 136 -3.95 -14.40 -2.19
N ASP A 137 -3.73 -15.71 -2.11
CA ASP A 137 -4.51 -16.63 -1.25
C ASP A 137 -4.50 -16.32 0.25
N THR A 138 -3.49 -15.60 0.75
CA THR A 138 -3.38 -15.31 2.18
C THR A 138 -4.44 -14.31 2.64
N LEU A 139 -4.61 -13.21 1.91
CA LEU A 139 -5.49 -12.09 2.28
C LEU A 139 -6.66 -11.88 1.31
N HIS A 140 -6.51 -12.31 0.06
CA HIS A 140 -7.43 -12.05 -1.05
C HIS A 140 -7.65 -13.34 -1.85
N HIS A 141 -8.00 -14.43 -1.17
CA HIS A 141 -8.29 -15.70 -1.83
C HIS A 141 -9.42 -15.55 -2.86
N GLY A 142 -9.23 -16.12 -4.04
CA GLY A 142 -10.15 -15.95 -5.18
C GLY A 142 -9.94 -14.69 -6.01
N ALA A 143 -9.06 -13.76 -5.59
CA ALA A 143 -8.68 -12.62 -6.43
C ALA A 143 -7.59 -13.00 -7.44
N LEU A 144 -7.72 -12.50 -8.67
CA LEU A 144 -6.68 -12.58 -9.70
C LEU A 144 -5.69 -11.40 -9.58
N HIS A 145 -6.21 -10.20 -9.32
CA HIS A 145 -5.42 -8.98 -9.26
C HIS A 145 -5.96 -8.03 -8.21
N CYS A 146 -5.08 -7.46 -7.38
CA CYS A 146 -5.43 -6.34 -6.51
C CYS A 146 -4.59 -5.13 -6.85
N VAL A 147 -5.20 -3.95 -6.69
CA VAL A 147 -4.54 -2.66 -6.73
C VAL A 147 -4.69 -1.98 -5.37
N ARG A 148 -3.69 -1.17 -5.02
CA ARG A 148 -3.74 -0.28 -3.86
C ARG A 148 -3.67 1.16 -4.32
N THR A 149 -4.15 2.07 -3.50
CA THR A 149 -3.92 3.50 -3.76
C THR A 149 -2.43 3.80 -3.78
N ALA A 150 -1.97 4.61 -4.72
CA ALA A 150 -0.56 4.98 -4.83
C ALA A 150 -0.17 6.13 -3.88
N ARG A 151 -1.17 6.83 -3.33
CA ARG A 151 -1.00 7.91 -2.34
C ARG A 151 -2.02 7.78 -1.20
N PRO A 152 -1.70 8.29 0.00
CA PRO A 152 -2.64 8.28 1.11
C PRO A 152 -3.78 9.29 0.90
N SER A 153 -4.89 9.09 1.61
CA SER A 153 -5.90 10.12 1.80
C SER A 153 -5.37 11.27 2.67
N ILE A 154 -6.15 12.35 2.80
CA ILE A 154 -5.84 13.46 3.71
C ILE A 154 -5.64 12.97 5.14
N GLY A 155 -6.34 11.92 5.58
CA GLY A 155 -6.17 11.32 6.92
C GLY A 155 -4.97 10.37 7.07
N GLY A 156 -4.27 10.04 5.97
CA GLY A 156 -3.23 9.01 5.99
C GLY A 156 -3.74 7.60 5.74
N SER A 157 -4.95 7.46 5.20
CA SER A 157 -5.58 6.16 4.92
C SER A 157 -5.32 5.67 3.51
N GLY A 158 -5.40 4.37 3.31
CA GLY A 158 -5.26 3.71 2.02
C GLY A 158 -6.53 2.98 1.59
N GLN A 159 -6.50 2.47 0.37
CA GLN A 159 -7.56 1.61 -0.16
C GLN A 159 -6.94 0.48 -0.96
N THR A 160 -7.52 -0.71 -0.84
CA THR A 160 -7.20 -1.88 -1.67
C THR A 160 -8.45 -2.30 -2.44
N CYS A 161 -8.33 -2.52 -3.74
CA CYS A 161 -9.40 -2.98 -4.61
C CYS A 161 -8.94 -4.26 -5.28
N CYS A 162 -9.73 -5.32 -5.19
CA CYS A 162 -9.37 -6.65 -5.70
C CYS A 162 -10.37 -7.10 -6.74
N TYR A 163 -9.88 -7.79 -7.76
CA TYR A 163 -10.67 -8.23 -8.91
C TYR A 163 -10.57 -9.74 -9.05
N ASP A 164 -11.69 -10.35 -9.42
CA ASP A 164 -11.74 -11.78 -9.74
C ASP A 164 -11.11 -12.08 -11.11
N ASP A 165 -11.22 -13.32 -11.56
CA ASP A 165 -10.72 -13.79 -12.84
C ASP A 165 -11.51 -13.25 -14.05
N TYR A 166 -12.74 -12.79 -13.84
CA TYR A 166 -13.53 -12.06 -14.84
C TYR A 166 -13.17 -10.57 -14.90
N GLY A 167 -12.37 -10.08 -13.95
CA GLY A 167 -11.97 -8.69 -13.86
C GLY A 167 -13.00 -7.80 -13.17
N GLU A 168 -13.95 -8.38 -12.43
CA GLU A 168 -14.99 -7.68 -11.67
C GLU A 168 -14.55 -7.44 -10.23
N LEU A 169 -15.00 -6.33 -9.63
CA LEU A 169 -14.59 -5.90 -8.30
C LEU A 169 -15.16 -6.80 -7.20
N LEU A 170 -14.29 -7.46 -6.44
CA LEU A 170 -14.63 -8.27 -5.28
C LEU A 170 -14.98 -7.40 -4.06
N GLN A 171 -16.18 -7.61 -3.52
CA GLN A 171 -16.70 -6.88 -2.36
C GLN A 171 -16.67 -7.71 -1.08
N THR A 172 -16.46 -7.05 0.07
CA THR A 172 -16.55 -7.67 1.40
C THR A 172 -17.95 -8.14 1.77
N ALA A 173 -18.97 -7.69 1.04
CA ALA A 173 -20.34 -8.14 1.21
C ALA A 173 -20.54 -9.59 0.71
N ASP A 174 -19.79 -9.99 -0.32
CA ASP A 174 -19.90 -11.30 -0.96
C ASP A 174 -18.83 -12.28 -0.46
N THR A 175 -17.65 -11.76 -0.10
CA THR A 175 -16.57 -12.58 0.44
C THR A 175 -15.69 -11.83 1.43
N MET A 176 -15.19 -12.52 2.47
CA MET A 176 -14.17 -11.96 3.35
C MET A 176 -12.83 -11.70 2.63
N TYR A 177 -12.68 -12.01 1.35
CA TYR A 177 -11.46 -11.78 0.58
C TYR A 177 -11.46 -10.51 -0.27
N GLY A 178 -12.58 -9.77 -0.28
CA GLY A 178 -12.71 -8.51 -1.00
C GLY A 178 -11.68 -7.44 -0.60
N GLY A 179 -11.45 -6.49 -1.50
CA GLY A 179 -10.58 -5.34 -1.25
C GLY A 179 -11.18 -4.42 -0.17
N ARG A 180 -10.36 -3.78 0.67
CA ARG A 180 -10.83 -3.00 1.83
C ARG A 180 -10.15 -1.64 1.97
N PRO A 181 -10.84 -0.65 2.55
CA PRO A 181 -10.21 0.57 3.00
C PRO A 181 -9.30 0.24 4.18
N SER A 182 -8.16 0.90 4.26
CA SER A 182 -7.16 0.69 5.32
C SER A 182 -6.96 1.99 6.06
N ARG A 183 -7.06 1.97 7.40
CA ARG A 183 -6.91 3.16 8.24
C ARG A 183 -5.53 3.78 8.06
N ALA A 184 -4.51 2.94 8.00
CA ALA A 184 -3.15 3.37 7.74
C ALA A 184 -2.75 3.05 6.30
N PHE A 185 -2.17 4.03 5.63
CA PHE A 185 -1.56 3.84 4.33
C PHE A 185 -0.30 2.98 4.47
N VAL A 186 -0.18 1.92 3.66
CA VAL A 186 0.88 0.91 3.80
C VAL A 186 2.30 1.48 3.66
N TYR A 187 2.48 2.53 2.86
CA TYR A 187 3.76 3.23 2.70
C TYR A 187 3.95 4.39 3.68
N GLY A 188 2.97 4.61 4.56
CA GLY A 188 2.98 5.65 5.57
C GLY A 188 2.76 7.06 5.02
N LYS A 189 2.56 8.00 5.93
CA LYS A 189 2.35 9.41 5.58
C LYS A 189 3.33 10.26 6.37
N HIS A 190 3.89 11.29 5.75
CA HIS A 190 4.69 12.25 6.50
C HIS A 190 3.82 13.01 7.53
N PRO A 191 4.25 13.15 8.79
CA PRO A 191 5.50 12.64 9.39
C PRO A 191 5.42 11.16 9.80
N PHE A 192 6.35 10.33 9.32
CA PHE A 192 6.38 8.86 9.46
C PHE A 192 6.54 8.31 10.90
N LYS A 193 6.56 9.20 11.90
CA LYS A 193 6.79 8.88 13.30
C LYS A 193 5.56 9.12 14.19
N GLN A 194 4.48 9.61 13.61
CA GLN A 194 3.22 9.81 14.32
C GLN A 194 2.34 8.55 14.28
N ARG A 195 1.40 8.48 15.23
CA ARG A 195 0.41 7.41 15.31
C ARG A 195 -0.34 7.27 13.96
N VAL A 196 -0.56 6.03 13.51
CA VAL A 196 -1.22 5.69 12.22
C VAL A 196 -0.39 6.06 10.96
N MET A 197 0.65 6.88 11.10
CA MET A 197 1.47 7.35 9.97
C MET A 197 2.74 6.54 9.73
N VAL A 198 3.13 5.71 10.70
CA VAL A 198 4.25 4.77 10.56
C VAL A 198 3.89 3.74 9.49
N PRO A 199 4.68 3.56 8.41
CA PRO A 199 4.34 2.76 7.23
C PRO A 199 3.71 1.37 7.47
N THR A 200 4.44 0.30 7.19
CA THR A 200 3.94 -1.07 7.29
C THR A 200 3.45 -1.42 8.71
N LEU A 201 4.05 -0.84 9.75
CA LEU A 201 3.69 -1.12 11.14
C LEU A 201 2.28 -0.67 11.50
N SER A 202 1.88 0.55 11.12
CA SER A 202 0.51 1.01 11.43
C SER A 202 -0.52 0.22 10.64
N TYR A 203 -0.23 -0.08 9.37
CA TYR A 203 -1.10 -0.91 8.53
C TYR A 203 -1.31 -2.30 9.12
N TRP A 204 -0.24 -2.91 9.63
CA TRP A 204 -0.35 -4.21 10.28
C TRP A 204 -1.16 -4.18 11.58
N LEU A 205 -0.94 -3.16 12.40
CA LEU A 205 -1.63 -2.99 13.68
C LEU A 205 -3.13 -2.73 13.50
N TYR A 206 -3.50 -1.83 12.59
CA TYR A 206 -4.86 -1.30 12.47
C TYR A 206 -5.74 -1.99 11.42
N ASP A 207 -5.15 -2.73 10.47
CA ASP A 207 -5.89 -3.27 9.34
C ASP A 207 -5.63 -4.78 9.11
N ILE A 208 -4.37 -5.24 9.18
CA ILE A 208 -4.06 -6.68 8.94
C ILE A 208 -4.37 -7.55 10.16
N MET A 209 -3.89 -7.20 11.35
CA MET A 209 -4.13 -8.02 12.54
C MET A 209 -5.61 -8.16 12.91
N PRO A 210 -6.44 -7.10 12.81
CA PRO A 210 -7.88 -7.23 12.95
C PRO A 210 -8.51 -8.25 12.02
N PHE A 211 -8.11 -8.29 10.75
CA PHE A 211 -8.58 -9.31 9.82
C PHE A 211 -8.26 -10.73 10.30
N PHE A 212 -7.07 -10.95 10.88
CA PHE A 212 -6.68 -12.25 11.40
C PHE A 212 -7.58 -12.70 12.56
N TYR A 213 -7.69 -11.94 13.64
CA TYR A 213 -8.49 -12.39 14.80
C TYR A 213 -10.01 -12.24 14.63
N CYS A 214 -10.49 -11.31 13.79
CA CYS A 214 -11.92 -11.16 13.54
C CYS A 214 -12.47 -12.14 12.50
N CYS A 215 -11.68 -12.50 11.47
CA CYS A 215 -12.13 -13.36 10.38
C CYS A 215 -11.32 -14.66 10.28
N LYS A 216 -10.01 -14.63 9.99
CA LYS A 216 -9.25 -15.85 9.65
C LYS A 216 -9.15 -16.86 10.80
N TRP A 217 -8.99 -16.38 12.03
CA TRP A 217 -8.88 -17.21 13.23
C TRP A 217 -10.22 -17.39 13.94
N ALA A 218 -11.29 -16.76 13.44
CA ALA A 218 -12.61 -16.91 14.01
C ALA A 218 -13.23 -18.25 13.56
N PRO A 219 -13.90 -18.99 14.47
CA PRO A 219 -14.65 -20.18 14.08
C PRO A 219 -15.77 -19.79 13.10
N GLY A 220 -15.88 -20.52 11.99
CA GLY A 220 -16.81 -20.20 10.91
C GLY A 220 -16.34 -19.12 9.93
N GLN A 221 -15.14 -18.55 10.16
CA GLN A 221 -14.48 -17.57 9.29
C GLN A 221 -15.40 -16.44 8.81
N GLU A 222 -15.71 -16.39 7.51
CA GLU A 222 -16.56 -15.39 6.87
C GLU A 222 -17.95 -15.28 7.50
N ASN A 223 -18.53 -16.42 7.91
CA ASN A 223 -19.86 -16.48 8.52
C ASN A 223 -19.88 -16.11 10.00
N SER A 224 -18.71 -15.81 10.60
CA SER A 224 -18.64 -15.43 12.00
C SER A 224 -19.16 -14.02 12.24
N LYS A 225 -19.81 -13.81 13.40
CA LYS A 225 -20.25 -12.47 13.85
C LYS A 225 -19.07 -11.51 13.98
N THR A 226 -17.89 -12.00 14.39
CA THR A 226 -16.67 -11.20 14.48
C THR A 226 -16.18 -10.74 13.11
N CYS A 227 -16.34 -11.54 12.05
CA CYS A 227 -15.96 -11.10 10.71
C CYS A 227 -16.91 -10.03 10.18
N GLN A 228 -18.20 -10.12 10.50
CA GLN A 228 -19.17 -9.05 10.22
C GLN A 228 -18.79 -7.74 10.95
N MET A 229 -18.28 -7.81 12.18
CA MET A 229 -17.74 -6.63 12.89
C MET A 229 -16.55 -5.99 12.16
N MET A 230 -15.64 -6.80 11.61
CA MET A 230 -14.55 -6.30 10.77
C MET A 230 -15.08 -5.62 9.51
N ASN A 231 -15.98 -6.30 8.79
CA ASN A 231 -16.58 -5.79 7.57
C ASN A 231 -17.39 -4.51 7.81
N TYR A 232 -17.97 -4.29 9.00
CA TYR A 232 -18.69 -3.05 9.32
C TYR A 232 -17.80 -1.79 9.26
N TRP A 233 -16.57 -1.84 9.80
CA TRP A 233 -15.64 -0.71 9.78
C TRP A 233 -14.70 -0.70 8.58
N ARG A 234 -14.61 -1.83 7.87
CA ARG A 234 -13.70 -2.04 6.74
C ARG A 234 -14.46 -2.50 5.50
N THR A 235 -15.69 -2.03 5.31
CA THR A 235 -16.51 -2.32 4.13
C THR A 235 -15.76 -1.89 2.89
N SER A 236 -15.66 -2.79 1.91
CA SER A 236 -15.25 -2.43 0.55
C SER A 236 -15.99 -1.19 0.08
N GLN A 237 -15.28 -0.32 -0.64
CA GLN A 237 -15.97 0.77 -1.32
C GLN A 237 -16.46 0.21 -2.66
N ASP A 238 -17.74 0.37 -2.92
CA ASP A 238 -18.33 0.07 -4.20
C ASP A 238 -17.83 1.04 -5.29
N CYS A 239 -18.15 0.71 -6.54
CA CYS A 239 -17.73 1.50 -7.68
C CYS A 239 -18.78 2.51 -8.15
N SER A 240 -19.93 2.62 -7.46
CA SER A 240 -21.06 3.47 -7.85
C SER A 240 -20.69 4.96 -8.01
N SER A 241 -19.70 5.42 -7.26
CA SER A 241 -19.16 6.79 -7.28
C SER A 241 -17.74 6.87 -7.85
N TYR A 242 -17.27 5.80 -8.50
CA TYR A 242 -16.00 5.83 -9.20
C TYR A 242 -16.10 6.76 -10.42
N GLN A 243 -15.18 7.72 -10.48
CA GLN A 243 -15.03 8.62 -11.62
C GLN A 243 -13.76 8.24 -12.36
N THR A 244 -13.89 7.83 -13.63
CA THR A 244 -12.75 7.55 -14.49
C THR A 244 -11.87 8.80 -14.65
N PRO A 245 -10.53 8.66 -14.68
CA PRO A 245 -9.67 9.81 -14.91
C PRO A 245 -9.89 10.38 -16.31
N GLY A 246 -9.82 11.71 -16.44
CA GLY A 246 -9.70 12.35 -17.74
C GLY A 246 -8.31 12.09 -18.31
N VAL A 247 -8.23 11.73 -19.59
CA VAL A 247 -6.95 11.44 -20.27
C VAL A 247 -6.72 12.48 -21.35
N ALA A 248 -5.55 13.12 -21.29
CA ALA A 248 -4.98 13.89 -22.38
C ALA A 248 -3.63 13.27 -22.73
N THR A 249 -3.21 13.36 -24.00
CA THR A 249 -1.97 12.76 -24.44
C THR A 249 -1.31 13.55 -25.56
N VAL A 250 0.01 13.45 -25.63
CA VAL A 250 0.86 13.94 -26.71
C VAL A 250 1.53 12.72 -27.33
N TYR A 251 1.41 12.55 -28.64
CA TYR A 251 1.93 11.40 -29.37
C TYR A 251 2.34 11.80 -30.80
N GLY A 252 3.26 11.05 -31.41
CA GLY A 252 3.72 11.36 -32.77
C GLY A 252 4.42 12.72 -32.88
N ASP A 253 4.10 13.48 -33.94
CA ASP A 253 4.80 14.68 -34.40
C ASP A 253 4.01 16.01 -34.34
N PRO A 254 3.94 16.61 -33.14
CA PRO A 254 3.14 16.09 -32.06
C PRO A 254 1.64 16.32 -32.34
N HIS A 255 0.90 15.22 -32.29
CA HIS A 255 -0.55 15.25 -32.11
C HIS A 255 -0.88 15.35 -30.63
N ILE A 256 -1.88 16.17 -30.31
CA ILE A 256 -2.33 16.44 -28.95
C ILE A 256 -3.81 16.09 -28.87
N LEU A 257 -4.15 15.15 -28.01
CA LEU A 257 -5.52 14.86 -27.62
C LEU A 257 -5.79 15.52 -26.26
N THR A 258 -6.70 16.48 -26.23
CA THR A 258 -7.09 17.20 -25.00
C THR A 258 -8.03 16.37 -24.12
N PHE A 259 -8.23 16.80 -22.86
CA PHE A 259 -9.08 16.10 -21.90
C PHE A 259 -10.56 15.98 -22.33
N ASP A 260 -11.04 16.95 -23.11
CA ASP A 260 -12.36 17.00 -23.75
C ASP A 260 -12.38 16.34 -25.13
N ARG A 261 -11.33 15.59 -25.47
CA ARG A 261 -11.20 14.73 -26.66
C ARG A 261 -11.10 15.45 -28.00
N TYR A 262 -10.64 16.69 -28.03
CA TYR A 262 -10.28 17.36 -29.29
C TYR A 262 -8.85 17.00 -29.69
N ASN A 263 -8.67 16.76 -30.99
CA ASN A 263 -7.38 16.41 -31.56
C ASN A 263 -6.79 17.63 -32.27
N TYR A 264 -5.56 17.98 -31.91
CA TYR A 264 -4.80 19.07 -32.50
C TYR A 264 -3.47 18.54 -33.02
N THR A 265 -2.91 19.23 -34.02
CA THR A 265 -1.53 19.01 -34.47
C THR A 265 -0.77 20.30 -34.24
N PHE A 266 0.35 20.22 -33.52
CA PHE A 266 1.08 21.41 -33.10
C PHE A 266 2.60 21.24 -33.24
N ASN A 267 3.15 21.55 -34.41
CA ASN A 267 4.59 21.44 -34.68
C ASN A 267 5.42 22.62 -34.13
N GLY A 268 5.13 23.04 -32.91
CA GLY A 268 5.93 24.06 -32.21
C GLY A 268 7.26 23.50 -31.73
N LYS A 269 8.34 24.27 -31.90
CA LYS A 269 9.65 24.01 -31.30
C LYS A 269 9.84 24.94 -30.11
N GLY A 270 10.16 24.40 -28.95
CA GLY A 270 10.34 25.16 -27.72
C GLY A 270 9.70 24.49 -26.52
N GLU A 271 9.40 25.29 -25.50
CA GLU A 271 8.78 24.84 -24.26
C GLU A 271 7.37 25.40 -24.17
N PHE A 272 6.41 24.52 -23.86
CA PHE A 272 5.01 24.86 -23.82
C PHE A 272 4.37 24.31 -22.55
N VAL A 273 3.39 25.02 -22.05
CA VAL A 273 2.57 24.58 -20.92
C VAL A 273 1.53 23.59 -21.47
N LEU A 274 1.61 22.34 -21.02
CA LEU A 274 0.69 21.27 -21.42
C LEU A 274 -0.55 21.26 -20.53
N VAL A 275 -0.35 21.46 -19.23
CA VAL A 275 -1.43 21.55 -18.23
C VAL A 275 -1.09 22.67 -17.26
N HIS A 276 -2.06 23.53 -17.01
CA HIS A 276 -1.99 24.55 -15.97
C HIS A 276 -3.35 24.60 -15.27
N THR A 277 -3.35 24.63 -13.95
CA THR A 277 -4.56 24.81 -13.16
C THR A 277 -4.49 26.10 -12.34
N ASP A 278 -5.37 27.04 -12.67
CA ASP A 278 -5.56 28.26 -11.89
C ASP A 278 -6.57 28.01 -10.76
N ASN A 279 -6.17 27.16 -9.80
CA ASN A 279 -6.95 26.87 -8.61
C ASN A 279 -6.09 27.08 -7.35
N PRO A 280 -6.57 27.80 -6.33
CA PRO A 280 -5.78 28.11 -5.14
C PRO A 280 -5.40 26.87 -4.32
N VAL A 281 -6.17 25.79 -4.41
CA VAL A 281 -5.97 24.54 -3.66
C VAL A 281 -5.33 23.46 -4.53
N HIS A 282 -5.74 23.36 -5.79
CA HIS A 282 -5.31 22.31 -6.71
C HIS A 282 -4.46 22.90 -7.83
N LYS A 283 -3.23 23.32 -7.49
CA LYS A 283 -2.23 23.76 -8.47
C LYS A 283 -1.49 22.55 -9.05
N LEU A 284 -1.40 22.53 -10.37
CA LEU A 284 -0.68 21.56 -11.17
C LEU A 284 -0.17 22.26 -12.42
N ASP A 285 1.15 22.22 -12.59
CA ASP A 285 1.83 22.75 -13.76
C ASP A 285 2.61 21.61 -14.42
N ILE A 286 2.32 21.37 -15.69
CA ILE A 286 3.02 20.39 -16.53
C ILE A 286 3.52 21.11 -17.77
N HIS A 287 4.83 21.14 -17.94
CA HIS A 287 5.50 21.77 -19.08
C HIS A 287 6.14 20.69 -19.95
N GLY A 288 6.06 20.86 -21.27
CA GLY A 288 6.66 19.96 -22.25
C GLY A 288 7.67 20.69 -23.12
N ARG A 289 8.84 20.08 -23.35
CA ARG A 289 9.84 20.55 -24.30
C ARG A 289 9.75 19.78 -25.61
N PHE A 290 9.59 20.51 -26.71
CA PHE A 290 9.49 19.96 -28.05
C PHE A 290 10.70 20.35 -28.87
N GLU A 291 11.42 19.36 -29.39
CA GLU A 291 12.61 19.55 -30.20
C GLU A 291 12.39 19.05 -31.63
N GLN A 292 13.10 19.65 -32.58
CA GLN A 292 13.07 19.25 -33.98
C GLN A 292 13.61 17.83 -34.12
N MET A 293 12.89 16.98 -34.85
CA MET A 293 13.41 15.66 -35.21
C MET A 293 14.54 15.77 -36.23
N PRO A 294 15.59 14.94 -36.14
CA PRO A 294 16.60 14.85 -37.19
C PRO A 294 15.97 14.39 -38.50
N ASN A 295 16.21 15.12 -39.59
CA ASN A 295 15.82 14.75 -40.96
C ASN A 295 14.32 14.69 -41.26
N LEU A 296 13.46 15.19 -40.37
CA LEU A 296 12.01 15.30 -40.57
C LEU A 296 11.53 16.70 -40.20
N ASN A 297 10.56 17.23 -40.95
CA ASN A 297 9.90 18.51 -40.64
C ASN A 297 8.79 18.30 -39.61
N GLY A 298 9.17 17.86 -38.40
CA GLY A 298 8.26 17.71 -37.27
C GLY A 298 9.00 17.83 -35.93
N THR A 299 8.26 18.15 -34.87
CA THR A 299 8.80 18.18 -33.51
C THR A 299 8.36 16.98 -32.70
N HIS A 300 9.10 16.66 -31.64
CA HIS A 300 8.76 15.56 -30.73
C HIS A 300 9.02 15.98 -29.28
N LEU A 301 8.24 15.41 -28.36
CA LEU A 301 8.36 15.67 -26.92
C LEU A 301 9.64 15.01 -26.38
N THR A 302 10.54 15.82 -25.82
CA THR A 302 11.85 15.39 -25.32
C THR A 302 12.00 15.50 -23.82
N ALA A 303 11.24 16.39 -23.18
CA ALA A 303 11.24 16.52 -21.73
C ALA A 303 9.86 16.91 -21.21
N VAL A 304 9.56 16.49 -19.98
CA VAL A 304 8.36 16.87 -19.24
C VAL A 304 8.78 17.28 -17.84
N ALA A 305 8.42 18.49 -17.43
CA ALA A 305 8.59 18.97 -16.06
C ALA A 305 7.23 19.09 -15.38
N ILE A 306 7.16 18.66 -14.12
CA ILE A 306 5.92 18.58 -13.35
C ILE A 306 6.13 19.22 -11.99
N ARG A 307 5.14 20.01 -11.55
CA ARG A 307 5.09 20.61 -10.22
C ARG A 307 3.65 20.65 -9.71
N ASP A 308 3.46 20.30 -8.45
CA ASP A 308 2.23 20.60 -7.72
C ASP A 308 2.42 21.76 -6.72
N ASN A 309 1.37 22.11 -5.97
CA ASN A 309 1.42 23.24 -5.03
C ASN A 309 2.51 23.13 -3.95
N ILE A 310 2.86 21.92 -3.52
CA ILE A 310 3.74 21.65 -2.37
C ILE A 310 4.95 20.79 -2.73
N SER A 311 5.05 20.33 -3.98
CA SER A 311 6.13 19.47 -4.45
C SER A 311 7.28 20.29 -5.01
N SER A 312 8.48 19.71 -4.89
CA SER A 312 9.62 20.09 -5.72
C SER A 312 9.31 19.85 -7.20
N ILE A 313 10.05 20.51 -8.07
CA ILE A 313 9.94 20.31 -9.53
C ILE A 313 10.65 19.00 -9.87
N VAL A 314 9.96 18.15 -10.64
CA VAL A 314 10.52 16.91 -11.18
C VAL A 314 10.52 17.00 -12.70
N GLU A 315 11.69 16.84 -13.33
CA GLU A 315 11.85 16.81 -14.77
C GLU A 315 12.28 15.41 -15.25
N PHE A 316 11.53 14.90 -16.23
CA PHE A 316 11.87 13.71 -16.99
C PHE A 316 12.38 14.15 -18.36
N ARG A 317 13.58 13.72 -18.75
CA ARG A 317 14.20 14.12 -20.03
C ARG A 317 14.72 12.92 -20.79
N LEU A 318 14.49 12.85 -22.10
CA LEU A 318 15.11 11.85 -22.97
C LEU A 318 16.63 11.99 -22.92
N ARG A 319 17.33 10.87 -22.73
CA ARG A 319 18.79 10.86 -22.83
C ARG A 319 19.23 11.06 -24.29
N PRO A 320 20.46 11.52 -24.56
CA PRO A 320 21.02 11.46 -25.91
C PRO A 320 21.09 10.01 -26.40
N VAL A 321 20.96 9.78 -27.71
CA VAL A 321 20.92 8.42 -28.30
C VAL A 321 22.12 7.57 -27.85
N ALA A 322 23.32 8.15 -27.78
CA ALA A 322 24.53 7.47 -27.33
C ALA A 322 24.49 6.98 -25.85
N ALA A 323 23.61 7.55 -25.03
CA ALA A 323 23.49 7.26 -23.59
C ALA A 323 22.21 6.48 -23.22
N ARG A 324 21.47 5.96 -24.21
CA ARG A 324 20.18 5.24 -24.02
C ARG A 324 20.29 3.72 -23.87
N TRP A 325 21.50 3.15 -23.85
CA TRP A 325 21.71 1.69 -23.89
C TRP A 325 21.26 0.95 -22.62
N ASP A 326 21.22 1.63 -21.47
CA ASP A 326 20.75 1.06 -20.20
C ASP A 326 19.47 1.75 -19.72
N PHE A 327 19.53 3.08 -19.53
CA PHE A 327 18.38 3.91 -19.16
C PHE A 327 17.96 4.79 -20.32
N GLN A 328 16.66 4.94 -20.54
CA GLN A 328 16.14 5.78 -21.63
C GLN A 328 15.99 7.26 -21.23
N LEU A 329 15.85 7.54 -19.93
CA LEU A 329 15.48 8.85 -19.38
C LEU A 329 16.49 9.34 -18.32
N TYR A 330 16.66 10.65 -18.23
CA TYR A 330 17.16 11.34 -17.05
C TYR A 330 15.97 11.75 -16.18
N LEU A 331 16.15 11.63 -14.86
CA LEU A 331 15.25 12.13 -13.85
C LEU A 331 15.99 13.20 -13.05
N PHE A 332 15.52 14.44 -13.11
CA PHE A 332 16.00 15.53 -12.27
C PHE A 332 14.93 15.85 -11.24
N GLY A 333 15.29 15.86 -9.97
CA GLY A 333 14.45 16.39 -8.90
C GLY A 333 15.21 17.52 -8.24
N ASP A 334 14.56 18.68 -8.11
CA ASP A 334 15.15 19.76 -7.34
C ASP A 334 15.23 19.35 -5.86
N LYS A 335 16.36 19.64 -5.21
CA LYS A 335 16.51 19.36 -3.79
C LYS A 335 15.97 20.57 -3.03
N GLU A 336 14.83 20.41 -2.37
CA GLU A 336 14.45 21.29 -1.26
C GLU A 336 15.35 21.06 -0.04
#